data_AF-A0A5D0CYQ2-F1
#
_entry.id   AF-A0A5D0CYQ2-F1
#
_cell.length_a   1.000
_cell.length_b   1.000
_cell.length_c   1.000
_cell.angle_alpha   90.00
_cell.angle_beta   90.00
_cell.angle_gamma   90.00
#
_symmetry.space_group_name_H-M   'P 1'
#
loop_
_entity.id
_entity.type
_entity.pdbx_description
1 polymer ?
#
loop_
_entity_poly.entity_id
_entity_poly.type
_entity_poly.pdbx_seq_one_letter_code
_entity_poly.pdbx_strand_id
1 'polypeptide(L)'
;MSPLWRSVFSFKGFLAMVMAALLLTSCESTKMAVETNTPTSMSMKYAKFTGQKEKDIQVEKGQPLEVGFEVTTDSGQLDISLTDSQGNPSYQGKQIQTSSFVVQLDQPGNYRLEVKGKQHKGSFAISWGSLKR
;
A
#
# COMPACT_ATOMS: atom_id res chain seq x y z
N MET A 1 -19.51 58.04 11.40
CA MET A 1 -18.23 58.31 12.10
C MET A 1 -18.11 57.24 13.20
N SER A 2 -17.20 56.26 13.00
CA SER A 2 -16.78 55.13 13.87
C SER A 2 -17.90 54.16 14.38
N PRO A 3 -17.62 52.91 14.83
CA PRO A 3 -16.46 52.43 15.62
C PRO A 3 -15.69 51.25 14.96
N LEU A 4 -14.36 51.29 14.84
CA LEU A 4 -13.38 50.74 15.79
C LEU A 4 -13.95 49.74 16.81
N TRP A 5 -13.80 48.42 16.58
CA TRP A 5 -13.43 47.45 17.62
C TRP A 5 -13.07 46.05 17.05
N ARG A 6 -11.88 45.59 17.46
CA ARG A 6 -11.44 44.20 17.69
C ARG A 6 -11.17 43.27 16.50
N SER A 7 -9.87 43.13 16.22
CA SER A 7 -9.26 41.87 15.84
C SER A 7 -9.72 40.74 16.77
N VAL A 8 -10.42 39.76 16.21
CA VAL A 8 -10.35 38.38 16.67
C VAL A 8 -10.09 37.55 15.42
N PHE A 9 -8.83 37.56 14.98
CA PHE A 9 -8.36 36.49 14.11
C PHE A 9 -8.54 35.19 14.91
N SER A 10 -9.55 34.43 14.47
CA SER A 10 -10.11 33.31 15.21
C SER A 10 -9.05 32.24 15.45
N PHE A 11 -8.62 32.14 16.71
CA PHE A 11 -7.76 31.08 17.25
C PHE A 11 -8.29 29.65 16.96
N LYS A 12 -9.54 29.51 16.50
CA LYS A 12 -10.17 28.25 16.07
C LYS A 12 -9.63 27.69 14.76
N GLY A 13 -9.07 28.51 13.87
CA GLY A 13 -8.55 28.04 12.58
C GLY A 13 -7.24 27.26 12.70
N PHE A 14 -6.39 27.65 13.64
CA PHE A 14 -5.06 27.05 13.83
C PHE A 14 -5.13 25.67 14.51
N LEU A 15 -6.10 25.46 15.41
CA LEU A 15 -6.28 24.19 16.12
C LEU A 15 -6.80 23.06 15.20
N ALA A 16 -7.64 23.40 14.21
CA ALA A 16 -8.18 22.44 13.24
C ALA A 16 -7.10 21.95 12.26
N MET A 17 -6.14 22.81 11.90
CA MET A 17 -5.03 22.48 11.00
C MET A 17 -4.00 21.54 11.65
N VAL A 18 -3.76 21.68 12.97
CA VAL A 18 -2.87 20.78 13.73
C VAL A 18 -3.52 19.42 14.00
N MET A 19 -4.85 19.35 14.17
CA MET A 19 -5.58 18.07 14.31
C MET A 19 -5.58 17.23 13.02
N ALA A 20 -5.60 17.87 11.84
CA ALA A 20 -5.49 17.16 10.56
C ALA A 20 -4.08 16.59 10.30
N ALA A 21 -3.04 17.20 10.87
CA ALA A 21 -1.65 16.77 10.72
C ALA A 21 -1.25 15.59 11.64
N LEU A 22 -2.01 15.32 12.72
CA LEU A 22 -1.67 14.32 13.74
C LEU A 22 -2.22 12.89 13.44
N LEU A 23 -2.91 12.68 12.32
CA LEU A 23 -3.61 11.42 12.04
C LEU A 23 -2.81 10.38 11.23
N LEU A 24 -1.53 10.60 10.92
CA LEU A 24 -0.76 9.67 10.07
C LEU A 24 0.49 9.07 10.72
N THR A 25 0.56 8.99 12.05
CA THR A 25 1.57 8.12 12.69
C THR A 25 1.09 6.67 12.62
N SER A 26 1.23 6.06 11.44
CA SER A 26 1.11 4.61 11.32
C SER A 26 2.22 4.00 12.18
N CYS A 27 1.83 3.34 13.27
CA CYS A 27 2.78 2.65 14.15
C CYS A 27 3.21 1.37 13.44
N GLU A 28 4.24 1.49 12.60
CA GLU A 28 4.86 0.35 11.96
C GLU A 28 5.65 -0.45 13.00
N SER A 29 5.37 -1.74 13.10
CA SER A 29 6.12 -2.66 13.94
C SER A 29 6.38 -3.96 13.18
N THR A 30 7.66 -4.18 12.92
CA THR A 30 8.15 -5.35 12.18
C THR A 30 9.18 -6.06 13.04
N LYS A 31 9.08 -7.39 13.15
CA LYS A 31 10.01 -8.23 13.92
C LYS A 31 10.63 -9.31 13.04
N MET A 32 11.95 -9.44 13.13
CA MET A 32 12.76 -10.45 12.44
C MET A 32 12.41 -10.56 10.95
N ALA A 33 12.53 -9.44 10.24
CA ALA A 33 12.19 -9.39 8.82
C ALA A 33 13.41 -9.45 7.92
N VAL A 34 13.24 -10.14 6.79
CA VAL A 34 14.15 -10.11 5.66
C VAL A 34 13.34 -9.61 4.47
N GLU A 35 13.75 -8.48 3.92
CA GLU A 35 13.17 -7.86 2.72
C GLU A 35 14.08 -8.12 1.52
N THR A 36 13.48 -8.45 0.37
CA THR A 36 14.21 -8.59 -0.90
C THR A 36 13.39 -7.96 -2.00
N ASN A 37 13.91 -6.87 -2.55
CA ASN A 37 13.25 -6.05 -3.56
C ASN A 37 14.14 -5.95 -4.79
N THR A 38 13.55 -6.15 -5.96
CA THR A 38 14.19 -5.95 -7.27
C THR A 38 13.34 -4.97 -8.09
N PRO A 39 13.75 -4.58 -9.31
CA PRO A 39 12.89 -3.78 -10.18
C PRO A 39 11.55 -4.45 -10.52
N THR A 40 11.50 -5.78 -10.47
CA THR A 40 10.38 -6.63 -10.91
C THR A 40 9.82 -7.51 -9.79
N SER A 41 10.21 -7.27 -8.53
CA SER A 41 9.68 -8.03 -7.40
C SER A 41 9.82 -7.32 -6.06
N MET A 42 8.94 -7.68 -5.14
CA MET A 42 8.97 -7.30 -3.74
C MET A 42 8.62 -8.54 -2.90
N SER A 43 9.46 -8.88 -1.94
CA SER A 43 9.22 -10.01 -1.06
C SER A 43 9.69 -9.74 0.36
N MET A 44 9.01 -10.36 1.31
CA MET A 44 9.30 -10.18 2.72
C MET A 44 8.96 -11.45 3.50
N LYS A 45 9.91 -11.93 4.31
CA LYS A 45 9.70 -12.97 5.32
C LYS A 45 9.85 -12.37 6.70
N TYR A 46 8.96 -12.66 7.63
CA TYR A 46 8.95 -11.99 8.94
C TYR A 46 8.26 -12.81 10.02
N ALA A 47 8.66 -12.58 11.27
CA ALA A 47 7.98 -13.19 12.42
C ALA A 47 6.73 -12.42 12.84
N LYS A 48 6.69 -11.09 12.61
CA LYS A 48 5.50 -10.25 12.80
C LYS A 48 5.61 -8.99 11.94
N PHE A 49 4.55 -8.66 11.21
CA PHE A 49 4.45 -7.45 10.41
C PHE A 49 3.16 -6.69 10.75
N THR A 50 3.32 -5.43 11.14
CA THR A 50 2.25 -4.45 11.26
C THR A 50 2.73 -3.18 10.59
N GLY A 51 2.06 -2.74 9.55
CA GLY A 51 2.52 -1.60 8.76
C GLY A 51 2.08 -1.72 7.32
N GLN A 52 2.69 -0.91 6.47
CA GLN A 52 2.31 -0.77 5.07
C GLN A 52 3.57 -0.79 4.20
N LYS A 53 3.49 -1.45 3.05
CA LYS A 53 4.53 -1.46 2.02
C LYS A 53 3.90 -1.11 0.70
N GLU A 54 4.60 -0.31 -0.08
CA GLU A 54 4.09 0.18 -1.35
C GLU A 54 5.12 0.06 -2.46
N LYS A 55 4.62 -0.17 -3.67
CA LYS A 55 5.44 -0.16 -4.87
C LYS A 55 4.63 0.32 -6.07
N ASP A 56 5.25 1.16 -6.88
CA ASP A 56 4.70 1.57 -8.17
C ASP A 56 5.14 0.58 -9.25
N ILE A 57 4.18 0.19 -10.09
CA ILE A 57 4.32 -0.74 -11.21
C ILE A 57 3.87 -0.02 -12.48
N GLN A 58 4.80 0.16 -13.42
CA GLN A 58 4.51 0.75 -14.71
C GLN A 58 4.13 -0.32 -15.73
N VAL A 59 2.96 -0.19 -16.34
CA VAL A 59 2.48 -1.03 -17.44
C VAL A 59 2.60 -0.26 -18.74
N GLU A 60 3.40 -0.79 -19.66
CA GLU A 60 3.64 -0.17 -20.97
C GLU A 60 2.50 -0.43 -21.95
N LYS A 61 2.28 0.52 -22.87
CA LYS A 61 1.21 0.41 -23.87
C LYS A 61 1.42 -0.81 -24.78
N GLY A 62 0.40 -1.67 -24.85
CA GLY A 62 0.41 -2.87 -25.69
C GLY A 62 1.18 -4.04 -25.10
N GLN A 63 1.59 -3.96 -23.83
CA GLN A 63 2.25 -5.05 -23.10
C GLN A 63 1.47 -5.33 -21.81
N PRO A 64 0.46 -6.22 -21.85
CA PRO A 64 -0.19 -6.70 -20.64
C PRO A 64 0.83 -7.26 -19.66
N LEU A 65 0.64 -6.98 -18.37
CA LEU A 65 1.57 -7.35 -17.32
C LEU A 65 0.92 -8.32 -16.34
N GLU A 66 1.60 -9.44 -16.09
CA GLU A 66 1.20 -10.38 -15.04
C GLU A 66 1.84 -9.98 -13.71
N VAL A 67 1.01 -9.91 -12.66
CA VAL A 67 1.48 -9.75 -11.29
C VAL A 67 1.18 -11.04 -10.53
N GLY A 68 2.24 -11.78 -10.22
CA GLY A 68 2.17 -13.01 -9.44
C GLY A 68 2.29 -12.74 -7.96
N PHE A 69 1.42 -13.36 -7.17
CA PHE A 69 1.37 -13.26 -5.72
C PHE A 69 1.56 -14.64 -5.11
N GLU A 70 2.46 -14.74 -4.14
CA GLU A 70 2.61 -15.88 -3.24
C GLU A 70 2.49 -15.36 -1.81
N VAL A 71 1.48 -15.82 -1.09
CA VAL A 71 1.20 -15.41 0.29
C VAL A 71 1.21 -16.62 1.19
N THR A 72 1.87 -16.50 2.33
CA THR A 72 1.80 -17.45 3.45
C THR A 72 1.27 -16.69 4.66
N THR A 73 0.13 -17.13 5.20
CA THR A 73 -0.50 -16.54 6.38
C THR A 73 -0.60 -17.60 7.48
N ASP A 74 0.21 -17.45 8.52
CA ASP A 74 0.13 -18.30 9.71
C ASP A 74 -0.86 -17.73 10.74
N SER A 75 -0.90 -16.39 10.87
CA SER A 75 -1.87 -15.67 11.72
C SER A 75 -1.89 -14.17 11.42
N GLY A 76 -2.89 -13.46 11.93
CA GLY A 76 -3.05 -12.01 11.71
C GLY A 76 -3.75 -11.70 10.38
N GLN A 77 -3.60 -10.48 9.89
CA GLN A 77 -4.27 -10.02 8.67
C GLN A 77 -3.26 -9.43 7.69
N LEU A 78 -3.34 -9.87 6.44
CA LEU A 78 -2.63 -9.27 5.32
C LEU A 78 -3.68 -8.84 4.29
N ASP A 79 -3.66 -7.56 3.97
CA ASP A 79 -4.47 -6.98 2.90
C ASP A 79 -3.53 -6.56 1.77
N ILE A 80 -3.94 -6.80 0.52
CA ILE A 80 -3.18 -6.40 -0.66
C ILE A 80 -4.13 -5.71 -1.63
N SER A 81 -3.71 -4.58 -2.17
CA SER A 81 -4.44 -3.90 -3.25
C SER A 81 -3.52 -3.47 -4.37
N LEU A 82 -4.08 -3.47 -5.57
CA LEU A 82 -3.44 -2.98 -6.78
C LEU A 82 -4.39 -1.99 -7.43
N THR A 83 -3.99 -0.72 -7.46
CA THR A 83 -4.88 0.39 -7.81
C THR A 83 -4.26 1.18 -8.94
N ASP A 84 -5.03 1.56 -9.95
CA ASP A 84 -4.54 2.45 -11.02
C ASP A 84 -4.33 3.89 -10.52
N SER A 85 -3.77 4.73 -11.39
CA SER A 85 -3.54 6.16 -11.11
C SER A 85 -4.81 6.98 -10.89
N GLN A 86 -5.97 6.46 -11.26
CA GLN A 86 -7.28 7.08 -11.04
C GLN A 86 -7.93 6.64 -9.71
N GLY A 87 -7.31 5.69 -9.00
CA GLY A 87 -7.85 5.14 -7.77
C GLY A 87 -8.78 3.94 -7.98
N ASN A 88 -8.92 3.41 -9.21
CA ASN A 88 -9.74 2.23 -9.46
C ASN A 88 -8.95 0.96 -9.09
N PRO A 89 -9.53 0.06 -8.28
CA PRO A 89 -8.86 -1.18 -7.90
C PRO A 89 -8.88 -2.18 -9.07
N SER A 90 -7.70 -2.62 -9.50
CA SER A 90 -7.55 -3.82 -10.36
C SER A 90 -7.54 -5.10 -9.54
N TYR A 91 -7.10 -5.03 -8.29
CA TYR A 91 -7.23 -6.11 -7.31
C TYR A 91 -7.37 -5.55 -5.90
N GLN A 92 -8.20 -6.21 -5.09
CA GLN A 92 -8.31 -5.93 -3.66
C GLN A 92 -8.60 -7.24 -2.91
N GLY A 93 -7.61 -7.72 -2.18
CA GLY A 93 -7.73 -8.85 -1.27
C GLY A 93 -7.63 -8.39 0.18
N LYS A 94 -8.59 -8.81 1.01
CA LYS A 94 -8.58 -8.56 2.46
C LYS A 94 -8.41 -9.86 3.21
N GLN A 95 -7.65 -9.85 4.29
CA GLN A 95 -7.38 -11.01 5.13
C GLN A 95 -6.96 -12.25 4.32
N ILE A 96 -6.04 -12.04 3.37
CA ILE A 96 -5.60 -13.04 2.42
C ILE A 96 -4.99 -14.24 3.17
N GLN A 97 -5.49 -15.43 2.86
CA GLN A 97 -4.98 -16.70 3.39
C GLN A 97 -3.83 -17.20 2.52
N THR A 98 -3.13 -18.23 3.01
CA THR A 98 -2.06 -18.88 2.24
C THR A 98 -2.56 -19.30 0.85
N SER A 99 -1.99 -18.68 -0.18
CA SER A 99 -2.46 -18.83 -1.56
C SER A 99 -1.42 -18.32 -2.55
N SER A 100 -1.51 -18.82 -3.78
CA SER A 100 -0.76 -18.31 -4.94
C SER A 100 -1.72 -18.00 -6.07
N PHE A 101 -1.62 -16.81 -6.64
CA PHE A 101 -2.52 -16.35 -7.70
C PHE A 101 -1.85 -15.29 -8.58
N VAL A 102 -2.46 -15.02 -9.74
CA VAL A 102 -1.98 -14.03 -10.71
C VAL A 102 -3.08 -13.01 -10.99
N VAL A 103 -2.72 -11.74 -11.09
CA VAL A 103 -3.60 -10.66 -11.54
C VAL A 103 -3.04 -10.13 -12.87
N GLN A 104 -3.90 -10.02 -13.88
CA GLN A 104 -3.57 -9.44 -15.18
C GLN A 104 -3.83 -7.93 -15.16
N LEU A 105 -2.85 -7.15 -15.62
CA LEU A 105 -2.98 -5.72 -15.87
C LEU A 105 -2.97 -5.46 -17.38
N ASP A 106 -4.15 -5.26 -17.94
CA ASP A 106 -4.32 -5.06 -19.39
C ASP A 106 -4.22 -3.60 -19.83
N GLN A 107 -4.49 -2.66 -18.91
CA GLN A 107 -4.48 -1.24 -19.24
C GLN A 107 -3.09 -0.64 -18.96
N PRO A 108 -2.56 0.18 -19.87
CA PRO A 108 -1.31 0.87 -19.62
C PRO A 108 -1.49 1.96 -18.57
N GLY A 109 -0.44 2.19 -17.79
CA GLY A 109 -0.45 3.20 -16.74
C GLY A 109 0.41 2.81 -15.55
N ASN A 110 0.40 3.69 -14.55
CA ASN A 110 1.04 3.43 -13.28
C ASN A 110 0.03 2.81 -12.31
N TYR A 111 0.43 1.73 -11.66
CA TYR A 111 -0.33 1.02 -10.66
C TYR A 111 0.38 1.06 -9.33
N ARG A 112 -0.35 1.36 -8.26
CA ARG A 112 0.12 1.31 -6.89
C ARG A 112 -0.23 -0.04 -6.29
N LEU A 113 0.80 -0.85 -6.02
CA LEU A 113 0.72 -2.03 -5.19
C LEU A 113 0.88 -1.61 -3.72
N GLU A 114 -0.10 -1.95 -2.89
CA GLU A 114 -0.07 -1.74 -1.44
C GLU A 114 -0.24 -3.08 -0.72
N VAL A 115 0.62 -3.34 0.27
CA VAL A 115 0.57 -4.51 1.15
C VAL A 115 0.48 -4.02 2.58
N LYS A 116 -0.59 -4.37 3.29
CA LYS A 116 -0.86 -3.93 4.65
C LYS A 116 -0.96 -5.10 5.60
N GLY A 117 -0.08 -5.11 6.60
CA GLY A 117 -0.08 -6.10 7.67
C GLY A 117 -0.72 -5.55 8.95
N LYS A 118 -1.51 -6.38 9.63
CA LYS A 118 -1.94 -6.15 11.01
C LYS A 118 -1.60 -7.37 11.85
N GLN A 119 -0.49 -7.27 12.59
CA GLN A 119 0.06 -8.36 13.38
C GLN A 119 0.24 -9.67 12.59
N HIS A 120 0.49 -9.56 11.29
CA HIS A 120 0.59 -10.71 10.39
C HIS A 120 1.86 -11.50 10.64
N LYS A 121 1.76 -12.83 10.59
CA LYS A 121 2.90 -13.74 10.63
C LYS A 121 2.89 -14.61 9.37
N GLY A 122 4.05 -14.75 8.76
CA GLY A 122 4.24 -15.52 7.54
C GLY A 122 5.14 -14.78 6.55
N SER A 123 4.74 -14.73 5.30
CA SER A 123 5.51 -14.10 4.23
C SER A 123 4.66 -13.71 3.03
N PHE A 124 5.19 -12.81 2.22
CA PHE A 124 4.69 -12.61 0.86
C PHE A 124 5.86 -12.49 -0.13
N ALA A 125 5.62 -12.92 -1.36
CA ALA A 125 6.46 -12.64 -2.51
C ALA A 125 5.56 -12.22 -3.67
N ILE A 126 5.86 -11.07 -4.24
CA ILE A 126 5.11 -10.47 -5.34
C ILE A 126 6.11 -10.18 -6.46
N SER A 127 5.77 -10.60 -7.66
CA SER A 127 6.61 -10.38 -8.84
C SER A 127 5.77 -9.87 -9.99
N TRP A 128 6.35 -8.99 -10.80
CA TRP A 128 5.72 -8.40 -11.96
C TRP A 128 6.75 -8.23 -13.05
N GLY A 129 6.38 -8.51 -14.30
CA GLY A 129 7.30 -8.40 -15.42
C GLY A 129 6.71 -8.97 -16.68
N SER A 130 7.27 -8.60 -17.82
CA SER A 130 6.89 -9.19 -19.09
C SER A 130 7.18 -10.69 -19.06
N LEU A 131 6.19 -11.52 -19.35
CA LEU A 131 6.43 -12.92 -19.71
C LEU A 131 7.43 -12.95 -20.87
N LYS A 132 8.71 -13.23 -20.60
CA LYS A 132 9.59 -13.76 -21.64
C LYS A 132 9.09 -15.17 -21.91
N ARG A 133 8.20 -15.30 -22.90
CA ARG A 133 8.05 -16.58 -23.61
C ARG A 133 9.38 -16.98 -24.24
#